data_AF-A0A940PYR8-F1
#
_entry.id   AF-A0A940PYR8-F1
#
_cell.length_a   1.000
_cell.length_b   1.000
_cell.length_c   1.000
_cell.angle_alpha   90.00
_cell.angle_beta   90.00
_cell.angle_gamma   90.00
#
_symmetry.space_group_name_H-M   'P 1'
#
loop_
_entity.id
_entity.type
_entity.pdbx_description
1 polymer ?
#
loop_
_entity_poly.entity_id
_entity_poly.type
_entity_poly.pdbx_seq_one_letter_code
_entity_poly.pdbx_strand_id
1 'polypeptide(L)'
;MNPEKTVEADGWSYVDGINVTPETAEKNMMSVKRRYDKEDGITAYHVIQAFAPGEVTPETAHEIGMKLAERMWGERFEVVVSTHLDHEHIHNHFVFNSVSFVDGKKYNDNKRNLYRLREMSDELCKEYKLSVVLNPKKSRGIPYNEYMNEKNMKLTKNAIIKTEIDETILTSISRKDFFNQMKKKGY
;
A
#
# COMPACT_ATOMS: atom_id res chain seq x y z
N MET A 1 9.09 13.24 -8.37
CA MET A 1 9.35 11.77 -8.42
C MET A 1 10.85 11.54 -8.50
N ASN A 2 11.35 10.37 -8.09
CA ASN A 2 12.78 10.04 -8.17
C ASN A 2 13.05 9.24 -9.46
N PRO A 3 13.76 9.82 -10.45
CA PRO A 3 14.04 9.17 -11.74
C PRO A 3 14.70 7.80 -11.58
N GLU A 4 15.61 7.66 -10.62
CA GLU A 4 16.37 6.41 -10.36
C GLU A 4 15.47 5.19 -10.08
N LYS A 5 14.21 5.42 -9.69
CA LYS A 5 13.25 4.35 -9.37
C LYS A 5 12.34 3.99 -10.51
N THR A 6 12.22 4.86 -11.52
CA THR A 6 11.15 4.81 -12.52
C THR A 6 11.67 4.68 -13.94
N VAL A 7 12.99 4.67 -14.11
CA VAL A 7 13.68 4.74 -15.39
C VAL A 7 14.39 3.42 -15.68
N GLU A 8 14.17 2.86 -16.86
CA GLU A 8 14.94 1.73 -17.38
C GLU A 8 16.33 2.15 -17.87
N ALA A 9 17.21 1.16 -18.09
CA ALA A 9 18.60 1.40 -18.48
C ALA A 9 18.74 2.14 -19.83
N ASP A 10 17.70 2.13 -20.67
CA ASP A 10 17.64 2.85 -21.95
C ASP A 10 17.10 4.28 -21.83
N GLY A 11 16.73 4.72 -20.61
CA GLY A 11 16.20 6.04 -20.33
C GLY A 11 14.67 6.15 -20.36
N TRP A 12 13.94 5.05 -20.62
CA TRP A 12 12.47 5.06 -20.61
C TRP A 12 11.93 5.22 -19.18
N SER A 13 10.97 6.13 -18.97
CA SER A 13 10.36 6.37 -17.66
C SER A 13 8.90 5.94 -17.61
N TYR A 14 8.53 5.12 -16.63
CA TYR A 14 7.14 4.69 -16.40
C TYR A 14 6.40 5.67 -15.50
N VAL A 15 6.20 6.89 -16.01
CA VAL A 15 5.50 7.96 -15.30
C VAL A 15 4.55 8.66 -16.26
N ASP A 16 3.25 8.55 -15.99
CA ASP A 16 2.21 9.12 -16.82
C ASP A 16 1.12 9.78 -15.95
N GLY A 17 0.29 10.61 -16.59
CA GLY A 17 -0.79 11.32 -15.92
C GLY A 17 -2.14 11.09 -16.57
N ILE A 18 -3.19 11.16 -15.76
CA ILE A 18 -4.60 11.16 -16.16
C ILE A 18 -5.17 12.53 -15.83
N ASN A 19 -5.75 13.20 -16.84
CA ASN A 19 -6.20 14.59 -16.80
C ASN A 19 -5.09 15.61 -16.46
N VAL A 20 -3.82 15.19 -16.51
CA VAL A 20 -2.67 16.01 -16.19
C VAL A 20 -1.41 15.43 -16.82
N THR A 21 -0.35 16.22 -16.95
CA THR A 21 1.00 15.68 -17.23
C THR A 21 1.82 15.64 -15.94
N PRO A 22 2.76 14.72 -15.78
CA PRO A 22 3.61 14.65 -14.58
C PRO A 22 4.31 15.98 -14.24
N GLU A 23 4.75 16.72 -15.25
CA GLU A 23 5.46 18.01 -15.11
C GLU A 23 4.54 19.14 -14.64
N THR A 24 3.25 19.05 -14.96
CA THR A 24 2.25 20.08 -14.65
C THR A 24 1.35 19.71 -13.48
N ALA A 25 1.50 18.50 -12.93
CA ALA A 25 0.67 17.91 -11.89
C ALA A 25 0.42 18.84 -10.71
N GLU A 26 1.49 19.31 -10.06
CA GLU A 26 1.38 20.18 -8.90
C GLU A 26 0.60 21.47 -9.23
N LYS A 27 0.99 22.15 -10.31
CA LYS A 27 0.37 23.42 -10.70
C LYS A 27 -1.12 23.25 -11.02
N ASN A 28 -1.47 22.21 -11.77
CA ASN A 28 -2.85 21.96 -12.19
C ASN A 28 -3.73 21.54 -11.00
N MET A 29 -3.24 20.61 -10.16
CA MET A 29 -3.96 20.18 -8.96
C MET A 29 -4.20 21.35 -8.00
N MET A 30 -3.21 22.22 -7.80
CA MET A 30 -3.35 23.44 -6.99
C MET A 30 -4.28 24.47 -7.64
N SER A 31 -4.31 24.56 -8.97
CA SER A 31 -5.25 25.42 -9.69
C SER A 31 -6.71 25.02 -9.46
N VAL A 32 -7.00 23.72 -9.45
CA VAL A 32 -8.34 23.20 -9.12
C VAL A 32 -8.72 23.49 -7.68
N LYS A 33 -7.78 23.34 -6.74
CA LYS A 33 -8.00 23.70 -5.34
C LYS A 33 -8.32 25.18 -5.17
N ARG A 34 -7.57 26.06 -5.82
CA ARG A 34 -7.83 27.50 -5.87
C ARG A 34 -9.23 27.82 -6.41
N ARG A 35 -9.60 27.20 -7.53
CA ARG A 35 -10.92 27.42 -8.16
C ARG A 35 -12.09 27.13 -7.23
N TYR A 36 -11.94 26.17 -6.32
CA TYR A 36 -12.98 25.76 -5.38
C TYR A 36 -12.70 26.18 -3.93
N ASP A 37 -11.77 27.11 -3.70
CA ASP A 37 -11.38 27.65 -2.39
C ASP A 37 -11.02 26.56 -1.36
N LYS A 38 -10.23 25.55 -1.79
CA LYS A 38 -9.87 24.33 -1.01
C LYS A 38 -8.38 24.04 -1.03
N GLU A 39 -7.59 25.08 -0.83
CA GLU A 39 -6.12 24.99 -0.73
C GLU A 39 -5.65 24.41 0.61
N ASP A 40 -6.53 24.29 1.59
CA ASP A 40 -6.26 23.80 2.93
C ASP A 40 -6.51 22.28 3.11
N GLY A 41 -5.93 21.72 4.17
CA GLY A 41 -6.09 20.32 4.55
C GLY A 41 -5.28 19.35 3.70
N ILE A 42 -5.87 18.19 3.37
CA ILE A 42 -5.18 17.16 2.57
C ILE A 42 -4.90 17.72 1.17
N THR A 43 -3.64 17.69 0.76
CA THR A 43 -3.22 18.14 -0.58
C THR A 43 -3.55 17.10 -1.64
N ALA A 44 -3.08 15.87 -1.43
CA ALA A 44 -3.24 14.76 -2.35
C ALA A 44 -3.35 13.45 -1.57
N TYR A 45 -3.81 12.41 -2.24
CA TYR A 45 -3.79 11.04 -1.73
C TYR A 45 -2.72 10.24 -2.46
N HIS A 46 -2.11 9.31 -1.74
CA HIS A 46 -1.08 8.41 -2.27
C HIS A 46 -1.49 6.95 -2.04
N VAL A 47 -1.55 6.18 -3.12
CA VAL A 47 -1.89 4.75 -3.12
C VAL A 47 -0.74 3.95 -3.74
N ILE A 48 -0.52 2.73 -3.23
CA ILE A 48 0.44 1.78 -3.78
C ILE A 48 -0.30 0.50 -4.19
N GLN A 49 0.02 0.00 -5.38
CA GLN A 49 -0.37 -1.31 -5.89
C GLN A 49 0.91 -2.10 -6.19
N ALA A 50 1.08 -3.27 -5.58
CA ALA A 50 2.26 -4.10 -5.74
C ALA A 50 1.90 -5.45 -6.37
N PHE A 51 2.84 -6.02 -7.12
CA PHE A 51 2.71 -7.31 -7.78
C PHE A 51 3.66 -8.33 -7.15
N ALA A 52 3.42 -9.64 -7.36
CA ALA A 52 4.37 -10.63 -6.86
C ALA A 52 5.72 -10.51 -7.61
N PRO A 53 6.86 -10.79 -6.95
CA PRO A 53 8.17 -10.77 -7.60
C PRO A 53 8.20 -11.64 -8.86
N GLY A 54 8.68 -11.09 -9.97
CA GLY A 54 8.81 -11.79 -11.25
C GLY A 54 7.49 -12.07 -12.01
N GLU A 55 6.35 -11.60 -11.51
CA GLU A 55 5.04 -11.89 -12.10
C GLU A 55 4.66 -10.93 -13.25
N VAL A 56 5.20 -9.72 -13.24
CA VAL A 56 4.90 -8.67 -14.22
C VAL A 56 6.18 -8.05 -14.77
N THR A 57 6.10 -7.55 -16.00
CA THR A 57 7.11 -6.64 -16.55
C THR A 57 6.79 -5.19 -16.15
N PRO A 58 7.75 -4.26 -16.19
CA PRO A 58 7.53 -2.83 -15.97
C PRO A 58 6.36 -2.26 -16.80
N GLU A 59 6.33 -2.58 -18.10
CA GLU A 59 5.28 -2.14 -19.04
C GLU A 59 3.92 -2.65 -18.63
N THR A 60 3.82 -3.94 -18.31
CA THR A 60 2.56 -4.58 -17.93
C THR A 60 2.05 -4.00 -16.61
N ALA A 61 2.94 -3.82 -15.63
CA ALA A 61 2.61 -3.19 -14.36
C ALA A 61 2.11 -1.76 -14.57
N HIS A 62 2.79 -0.98 -15.40
CA HIS A 62 2.40 0.39 -15.71
C HIS A 62 1.05 0.46 -16.41
N GLU A 63 0.81 -0.38 -17.42
CA GLU A 63 -0.46 -0.45 -18.15
C GLU A 63 -1.63 -0.78 -17.21
N ILE A 64 -1.47 -1.79 -16.33
CA ILE A 64 -2.47 -2.14 -15.31
C ILE A 64 -2.71 -0.95 -14.39
N GLY A 65 -1.65 -0.26 -13.97
CA GLY A 65 -1.74 0.94 -13.13
C GLY A 65 -2.56 2.03 -13.81
N MET A 66 -2.26 2.36 -15.06
CA MET A 66 -3.01 3.37 -15.83
C MET A 66 -4.49 3.00 -15.96
N LYS A 67 -4.81 1.74 -16.26
CA LYS A 67 -6.21 1.27 -16.32
C LYS A 67 -6.93 1.37 -14.99
N LEU A 68 -6.25 1.03 -13.88
CA LEU A 68 -6.82 1.15 -12.55
C LEU A 68 -7.10 2.61 -12.20
N ALA A 69 -6.15 3.50 -12.47
CA ALA A 69 -6.27 4.92 -12.18
C ALA A 69 -7.40 5.58 -12.98
N GLU A 70 -7.54 5.23 -14.25
CA GLU A 70 -8.62 5.71 -15.12
C GLU A 70 -9.99 5.29 -14.55
N ARG A 71 -10.16 3.99 -14.27
CA ARG A 71 -11.43 3.45 -13.76
C ARG A 71 -11.78 3.96 -12.35
N MET A 72 -10.79 4.25 -11.49
CA MET A 72 -11.03 4.71 -10.11
C MET A 72 -11.24 6.22 -10.00
N TRP A 73 -10.47 7.02 -10.72
CA TRP A 73 -10.34 8.46 -10.48
C TRP A 73 -10.44 9.32 -11.74
N GLY A 74 -10.25 8.75 -12.93
CA GLY A 74 -10.13 9.48 -14.21
C GLY A 74 -11.33 10.35 -14.55
N GLU A 75 -12.54 9.99 -14.11
CA GLU A 75 -13.71 10.83 -14.35
C GLU A 75 -13.71 12.16 -13.58
N ARG A 76 -12.93 12.27 -12.49
CA ARG A 76 -13.14 13.33 -11.49
C ARG A 76 -11.88 13.97 -10.94
N PHE A 77 -10.72 13.34 -11.05
CA PHE A 77 -9.48 13.80 -10.43
C PHE A 77 -8.30 13.73 -11.40
N GLU A 78 -7.35 14.65 -11.22
CA GLU A 78 -6.03 14.51 -11.79
C GLU A 78 -5.25 13.43 -11.03
N VAL A 79 -4.57 12.56 -11.77
CA VAL A 79 -3.78 11.46 -11.20
C VAL A 79 -2.42 11.41 -11.89
N VAL A 80 -1.36 11.19 -11.12
CA VAL A 80 -0.06 10.78 -11.64
C VAL A 80 0.18 9.33 -11.23
N VAL A 81 0.56 8.50 -12.19
CA VAL A 81 0.92 7.09 -12.00
C VAL A 81 2.42 6.96 -12.23
N SER A 82 3.14 6.33 -11.30
CA SER A 82 4.55 6.00 -11.49
C SER A 82 4.86 4.57 -11.09
N THR A 83 5.54 3.83 -11.94
CA THR A 83 5.94 2.44 -11.66
C THR A 83 7.37 2.40 -11.15
N HIS A 84 7.57 1.83 -9.97
CA HIS A 84 8.87 1.67 -9.34
C HIS A 84 9.47 0.29 -9.64
N LEU A 85 10.74 0.30 -10.05
CA LEU A 85 11.51 -0.86 -10.49
C LEU A 85 12.72 -1.15 -9.57
N ASP A 86 12.91 -0.32 -8.53
CA ASP A 86 14.10 -0.31 -7.65
C ASP A 86 14.07 -1.35 -6.52
N HIS A 87 13.01 -2.14 -6.44
CA HIS A 87 12.82 -3.18 -5.43
C HIS A 87 12.62 -4.55 -6.10
N GLU A 88 12.74 -5.62 -5.31
CA GLU A 88 12.51 -7.00 -5.78
C GLU A 88 11.12 -7.19 -6.40
N HIS A 89 10.13 -6.40 -5.98
CA HIS A 89 8.80 -6.38 -6.56
C HIS A 89 8.50 -5.03 -7.22
N ILE A 90 7.98 -5.11 -8.44
CA ILE A 90 7.44 -3.96 -9.17
C ILE A 90 6.15 -3.50 -8.48
N HIS A 91 6.01 -2.17 -8.38
CA HIS A 91 4.81 -1.57 -7.79
C HIS A 91 4.50 -0.21 -8.41
N ASN A 92 3.21 0.09 -8.52
CA ASN A 92 2.71 1.38 -8.95
C ASN A 92 2.45 2.29 -7.75
N HIS A 93 2.78 3.57 -7.91
CA HIS A 93 2.37 4.67 -7.05
C HIS A 93 1.33 5.50 -7.78
N PHE A 94 0.26 5.87 -7.09
CA PHE A 94 -0.76 6.80 -7.58
C PHE A 94 -0.79 8.01 -6.68
N VAL A 95 -0.59 9.20 -7.25
CA VAL A 95 -0.75 10.47 -6.54
C VAL A 95 -1.86 11.24 -7.23
N PHE A 96 -2.97 11.49 -6.51
CA PHE A 96 -4.13 12.17 -7.10
C PHE A 96 -4.66 13.29 -6.24
N ASN A 97 -5.30 14.25 -6.91
CA ASN A 97 -5.84 15.43 -6.26
C ASN A 97 -6.89 15.06 -5.22
N SER A 98 -6.87 15.74 -4.08
CA SER A 98 -7.89 15.57 -3.05
C SER A 98 -9.21 16.25 -3.39
N VAL A 99 -9.22 17.17 -4.37
CA VAL A 99 -10.40 17.95 -4.79
C VAL A 99 -10.72 17.62 -6.24
N SER A 100 -11.98 17.33 -6.54
CA SER A 100 -12.41 17.00 -7.90
C SER A 100 -12.41 18.24 -8.79
N PHE A 101 -11.86 18.12 -10.00
CA PHE A 101 -11.91 19.19 -11.00
C PHE A 101 -13.33 19.41 -11.55
N VAL A 102 -14.19 18.40 -11.48
CA VAL A 102 -15.57 18.42 -12.02
C VAL A 102 -16.52 19.19 -11.11
N ASP A 103 -16.56 18.83 -9.83
CA ASP A 103 -17.59 19.33 -8.90
C ASP A 103 -17.02 19.92 -7.60
N GLY A 104 -15.70 20.02 -7.49
CA GLY A 104 -15.02 20.56 -6.32
C GLY A 104 -15.17 19.71 -5.05
N LYS A 105 -15.83 18.55 -5.09
CA LYS A 105 -15.96 17.71 -3.89
C LYS A 105 -14.64 17.05 -3.54
N LYS A 106 -14.39 16.88 -2.24
CA LYS A 106 -13.19 16.19 -1.75
C LYS A 106 -13.32 14.67 -1.96
N TYR A 107 -12.22 14.00 -2.29
CA TYR A 107 -12.18 12.54 -2.31
C TYR A 107 -12.51 11.99 -0.92
N ASN A 108 -13.36 10.97 -0.89
CA ASN A 108 -13.85 10.37 0.35
C ASN A 108 -13.02 9.12 0.65
N ASP A 109 -11.93 9.29 1.39
CA ASP A 109 -11.11 8.17 1.84
C ASP A 109 -11.82 7.39 2.95
N ASN A 110 -12.44 6.27 2.56
CA ASN A 110 -13.18 5.41 3.47
C ASN A 110 -13.03 3.94 3.06
N LYS A 111 -13.47 3.05 3.95
CA LYS A 111 -13.38 1.61 3.73
C LYS A 111 -14.08 1.14 2.46
N ARG A 112 -15.21 1.74 2.08
CA ARG A 112 -15.95 1.37 0.86
C ARG A 112 -15.11 1.65 -0.38
N ASN A 113 -14.47 2.82 -0.47
CA ASN A 113 -13.59 3.15 -1.58
C ASN A 113 -12.31 2.31 -1.58
N LEU A 114 -11.77 1.97 -0.40
CA LEU A 114 -10.66 1.03 -0.29
C LEU A 114 -11.03 -0.38 -0.80
N TYR A 115 -12.22 -0.89 -0.47
CA TYR A 115 -12.69 -2.18 -0.99
C TYR A 115 -12.91 -2.13 -2.49
N ARG A 116 -13.51 -1.06 -3.01
CA ARG A 116 -13.67 -0.85 -4.46
C ARG A 116 -12.33 -0.84 -5.19
N LEU A 117 -11.33 -0.15 -4.65
CA LEU A 117 -9.96 -0.12 -5.20
C LEU A 117 -9.38 -1.54 -5.26
N ARG A 118 -9.55 -2.34 -4.20
CA ARG A 118 -9.05 -3.72 -4.15
C ARG A 118 -9.76 -4.62 -5.17
N GLU A 119 -11.08 -4.59 -5.21
CA GLU A 119 -11.86 -5.37 -6.18
C GLU A 119 -11.44 -5.05 -7.61
N MET A 120 -11.32 -3.77 -7.95
CA MET A 120 -10.93 -3.34 -9.29
C MET A 120 -9.47 -3.70 -9.64
N SER A 121 -8.56 -3.60 -8.68
CA SER A 121 -7.19 -4.09 -8.83
C SER A 121 -7.17 -5.60 -9.08
N ASP A 122 -7.92 -6.38 -8.30
CA ASP A 122 -7.98 -7.83 -8.42
C ASP A 122 -8.64 -8.26 -9.75
N GLU A 123 -9.66 -7.54 -10.22
CA GLU A 123 -10.28 -7.75 -11.54
C GLU A 123 -9.25 -7.55 -12.66
N LEU A 124 -8.52 -6.43 -12.64
CA LEU A 124 -7.47 -6.17 -13.62
C LEU A 124 -6.36 -7.23 -13.55
N CYS A 125 -5.89 -7.60 -12.35
CA CYS A 125 -4.90 -8.67 -12.22
C CYS A 125 -5.39 -9.99 -12.84
N LYS A 126 -6.67 -10.36 -12.65
CA LYS A 126 -7.26 -11.55 -13.27
C LYS A 126 -7.36 -11.45 -14.79
N GLU A 127 -7.73 -10.29 -15.33
CA GLU A 127 -7.74 -10.03 -16.79
C GLU A 127 -6.36 -10.34 -17.42
N TYR A 128 -5.29 -10.03 -16.68
CA TYR A 128 -3.89 -10.28 -17.08
C TYR A 128 -3.33 -11.63 -16.62
N LYS A 129 -4.17 -12.51 -16.06
CA LYS A 129 -3.78 -13.83 -15.53
C LYS A 129 -2.74 -13.79 -14.40
N LEU A 130 -2.71 -12.70 -13.64
CA LEU A 130 -1.87 -12.53 -12.46
C LEU A 130 -2.56 -13.12 -11.22
N SER A 131 -1.76 -13.42 -10.21
CA SER A 131 -2.24 -13.83 -8.90
C SER A 131 -2.94 -12.68 -8.18
N VAL A 132 -3.87 -13.06 -7.31
CA VAL A 132 -4.62 -12.13 -6.44
C VAL A 132 -4.62 -12.68 -5.03
N VAL A 133 -4.80 -11.78 -4.05
CA VAL A 133 -4.84 -12.18 -2.64
C VAL A 133 -6.16 -12.86 -2.34
N LEU A 134 -6.15 -14.20 -2.35
CA LEU A 134 -7.31 -15.00 -1.96
C LEU A 134 -7.53 -14.90 -0.44
N ASN A 135 -8.74 -14.53 -0.03
CA ASN A 135 -9.14 -14.34 1.38
C ASN A 135 -8.24 -13.33 2.11
N PRO A 136 -8.31 -12.03 1.79
CA PRO A 136 -7.54 -11.02 2.51
C PRO A 136 -7.87 -11.10 4.00
N LYS A 137 -6.90 -11.58 4.80
CA LYS A 137 -7.06 -11.63 6.25
C LYS A 137 -7.45 -10.23 6.71
N LYS A 138 -8.40 -10.12 7.65
CA LYS A 138 -8.59 -8.90 8.47
C LYS A 138 -7.39 -8.73 9.41
N SER A 139 -6.19 -8.69 8.84
CA SER A 139 -4.96 -8.43 9.55
C SER A 139 -4.94 -6.93 9.86
N ARG A 140 -4.85 -6.57 11.15
CA ARG A 140 -4.26 -5.28 11.48
C ARG A 140 -2.85 -5.34 10.94
N GLY A 141 -2.48 -4.45 10.02
CA GLY A 141 -1.11 -4.38 9.50
C GLY A 141 -0.13 -4.46 10.67
N ILE A 142 0.93 -5.25 10.51
CA ILE A 142 1.96 -5.41 11.54
C ILE A 142 2.55 -4.01 11.76
N PRO A 143 2.49 -3.44 12.98
CA PRO A 143 3.13 -2.16 13.27
C PRO A 143 4.59 -2.19 12.85
N TYR A 144 5.09 -1.09 12.27
CA TYR A 144 6.45 -1.02 11.73
C TYR A 144 7.53 -1.50 12.72
N ASN A 145 7.37 -1.20 14.01
CA ASN A 145 8.28 -1.67 15.05
C ASN A 145 8.29 -3.19 15.21
N GLU A 146 7.14 -3.84 15.09
CA GLU A 146 7.01 -5.29 15.20
C GLU A 146 7.62 -5.97 13.96
N TYR A 147 7.37 -5.43 12.76
CA TYR A 147 8.03 -5.86 11.52
C TYR A 147 9.56 -5.71 11.58
N MET A 148 10.07 -4.57 12.07
CA MET A 148 11.51 -4.35 12.21
C MET A 148 12.14 -5.23 13.29
N ASN A 149 11.38 -5.62 14.32
CA ASN A 149 11.87 -6.57 15.31
C ASN A 149 12.00 -7.97 14.71
N GLU A 150 11.01 -8.43 13.94
CA GLU A 150 11.08 -9.70 13.21
C GLU A 150 12.22 -9.70 12.20
N LYS A 151 12.31 -8.67 11.34
CA LYS A 151 13.35 -8.54 10.31
C LYS A 151 14.77 -8.53 10.89
N ASN A 152 14.97 -7.90 12.04
CA ASN A 152 16.27 -7.82 12.69
C ASN A 152 16.52 -8.95 13.71
N MET A 153 15.66 -9.98 13.77
CA MET A 153 15.69 -11.05 14.78
C MET A 153 15.79 -10.52 16.22
N LYS A 154 15.24 -9.33 16.49
CA LYS A 154 15.16 -8.80 17.85
C LYS A 154 14.07 -9.55 18.59
N LEU A 155 14.47 -10.30 19.61
CA LEU A 155 13.57 -10.92 20.56
C LEU A 155 12.67 -9.85 21.18
N THR A 156 11.38 -9.85 20.80
CA THR A 156 10.40 -8.97 21.42
C THR A 156 10.07 -9.49 22.82
N LYS A 157 9.71 -8.59 23.74
CA LYS A 157 9.24 -9.02 25.07
C LYS A 157 8.11 -10.05 24.95
N ASN A 158 7.19 -9.86 24.01
CA ASN A 158 6.10 -10.80 23.75
C ASN A 158 6.59 -12.16 23.23
N ALA A 159 7.62 -12.18 22.36
CA ALA A 159 8.22 -13.43 21.89
C ALA A 159 8.90 -14.18 23.04
N ILE A 160 9.64 -13.48 23.91
CA ILE A 160 10.26 -14.08 25.10
C ILE A 160 9.19 -14.67 26.02
N ILE A 161 8.16 -13.89 26.35
CA ILE A 161 7.05 -14.34 27.21
C ILE A 161 6.33 -15.54 26.60
N LYS A 162 6.09 -15.53 25.29
CA LYS A 162 5.45 -16.65 24.60
C LYS A 162 6.31 -17.91 24.66
N THR A 163 7.61 -17.80 24.38
CA THR A 163 8.54 -18.93 24.50
C THR A 163 8.56 -19.47 25.93
N GLU A 164 8.64 -18.60 26.93
CA GLU A 164 8.63 -19.01 28.34
C GLU A 164 7.32 -19.69 28.75
N ILE A 165 6.18 -19.22 28.24
CA ILE A 165 4.87 -19.87 28.42
C ILE A 165 4.87 -21.24 27.75
N ASP A 166 5.28 -21.34 26.49
CA ASP A 166 5.27 -22.59 25.71
C ASP A 166 6.19 -23.65 26.34
N GLU A 167 7.39 -23.26 26.78
CA GLU A 167 8.30 -24.11 27.55
C GLU A 167 7.67 -24.58 28.86
N THR A 168 7.02 -23.66 29.59
CA THR A 168 6.40 -24.00 30.88
C THR A 168 5.20 -24.93 30.69
N ILE A 169 4.46 -24.81 29.59
CA ILE A 169 3.39 -25.75 29.24
C ILE A 169 3.97 -27.16 29.03
N LEU A 170 5.10 -27.28 28.33
CA LEU A 170 5.75 -28.57 28.07
C LEU A 170 6.29 -29.25 29.33
N THR A 171 6.74 -28.48 30.32
CA THR A 171 7.31 -29.01 31.57
C THR A 171 6.29 -29.17 32.69
N SER A 172 5.04 -28.74 32.50
CA SER A 172 4.02 -28.77 33.55
C SER A 172 3.15 -30.02 33.47
N ILE A 173 3.05 -30.75 34.57
CA ILE A 173 2.24 -31.98 34.64
C ILE A 173 0.78 -31.72 35.04
N SER A 174 0.44 -30.47 35.41
CA SER A 174 -0.93 -30.06 35.71
C SER A 174 -1.08 -28.54 35.61
N ARG A 175 -2.31 -28.05 35.51
CA ARG A 175 -2.61 -26.61 35.53
C ARG A 175 -2.09 -25.90 36.79
N LYS A 176 -2.15 -26.56 37.94
CA LYS A 176 -1.64 -26.00 39.21
C LYS A 176 -0.11 -25.90 39.19
N ASP A 177 0.55 -26.90 38.62
CA ASP A 177 2.00 -26.92 38.45
C ASP A 177 2.46 -25.82 37.48
N PHE A 178 1.75 -25.63 36.37
CA PHE A 178 1.98 -24.52 35.42
C PHE A 178 1.98 -23.15 36.11
N PHE A 179 0.95 -22.82 36.90
CA PHE A 179 0.91 -21.55 37.61
C PHE A 179 2.03 -21.39 38.64
N ASN A 180 2.41 -22.47 39.32
CA ASN A 180 3.53 -22.44 40.26
C ASN A 180 4.87 -22.20 39.55
N GLN A 181 5.08 -22.81 38.39
CA GLN A 181 6.29 -22.62 37.58
C GLN A 181 6.36 -21.20 37.00
N MET A 182 5.25 -20.69 36.45
CA MET A 182 5.17 -19.30 35.97
C MET A 182 5.45 -18.28 37.08
N LYS A 183 4.91 -18.49 38.29
CA LYS A 183 5.15 -17.62 39.44
C LYS A 183 6.62 -17.62 39.87
N LYS A 184 7.32 -18.75 39.79
CA LYS A 184 8.77 -18.84 40.06
C LYS A 184 9.60 -18.08 39.03
N LYS A 185 9.13 -18.00 37.78
CA LYS A 185 9.76 -17.22 36.70
C LYS A 185 9.48 -15.71 36.79
N GLY A 186 8.63 -15.27 37.74
CA GLY A 186 8.36 -13.85 38.00
C GLY A 186 7.14 -13.28 37.28
N TYR A 187 6.25 -14.15 36.78
CA TYR A 187 4.94 -13.79 36.22
C TYR A 187 3.82 -13.72 37.25
#